data_AF-A0A8H7S457-F1
#
_entry.id   AF-A0A8H7S457-F1
#
_cell.length_a   1.000
_cell.length_b   1.000
_cell.length_c   1.000
_cell.angle_alpha   90.00
_cell.angle_beta   90.00
_cell.angle_gamma   90.00
#
_symmetry.space_group_name_H-M   'P 1'
#
loop_
_entity.id
_entity.type
_entity.pdbx_description
1 polymer ?
#
loop_
_entity_poly.entity_id
_entity_poly.type
_entity_poly.pdbx_seq_one_letter_code
_entity_poly.pdbx_strand_id
1 'polypeptide(L)'
;MSCQSCSGCFTGISCHTTRNSKQDHDQFQSLLQFALTSNEQSKQQDEQNSDHDHIVPTIVSQLSNNVYASQVALFSAHSKMELKEFIELVQKLYDHQVTGSLVAWAWEYCHDDPINLLTRLRGDTAKEQAELWDYLDGQAEVHEVFNGTSVGRVKR
;
A
#
# COMPACT_ATOMS: atom_id res chain seq x y z
N MET A 1 -8.11 12.87 -43.27
CA MET A 1 -7.31 12.17 -42.26
C MET A 1 -6.20 13.11 -41.82
N SER A 2 -6.41 13.83 -40.72
CA SER A 2 -5.48 14.83 -40.19
C SER A 2 -4.80 14.26 -38.94
N CYS A 3 -3.57 13.78 -39.11
CA CYS A 3 -2.66 13.53 -38.00
C CYS A 3 -2.28 14.89 -37.39
N GLN A 4 -2.89 15.25 -36.26
CA GLN A 4 -2.40 16.34 -35.43
C GLN A 4 -1.41 15.77 -34.41
N SER A 5 -0.14 16.02 -34.72
CA SER A 5 1.02 15.78 -33.88
C SER A 5 0.92 16.64 -32.62
N CYS A 6 0.96 16.02 -31.42
CA CYS A 6 1.18 16.74 -30.17
C CYS A 6 2.62 17.26 -30.15
N SER A 7 2.75 18.53 -30.55
CA SER A 7 3.97 19.32 -30.44
C SER A 7 4.37 19.52 -28.98
N GLY A 8 5.64 19.24 -28.69
CA GLY A 8 6.20 19.16 -27.35
C GLY A 8 6.13 20.44 -26.52
N CYS A 9 6.03 20.23 -25.21
CA CYS A 9 6.36 21.21 -24.19
C CYS A 9 7.74 20.86 -23.61
N PHE A 10 8.80 21.23 -24.34
CA PHE A 10 10.16 21.38 -23.80
C PHE A 10 10.35 22.86 -23.44
N THR A 11 9.73 23.30 -22.34
CA THR A 11 10.14 24.52 -21.64
C THR A 11 10.14 24.22 -20.15
N GLY A 12 11.31 24.42 -19.53
CA GLY A 12 11.64 24.00 -18.18
C GLY A 12 10.92 24.79 -17.10
N ILE A 13 9.66 24.43 -16.86
CA ILE A 13 8.96 24.75 -15.62
C ILE A 13 8.72 23.40 -14.94
N SER A 14 9.40 23.20 -13.80
CA SER A 14 9.22 22.06 -12.92
C SER A 14 7.73 21.78 -12.75
N CYS A 15 7.25 20.68 -13.34
CA CYS A 15 5.90 20.20 -13.15
C CYS A 15 5.83 19.67 -11.71
N HIS A 16 5.62 20.57 -10.75
CA HIS A 16 5.10 20.19 -9.46
C HIS A 16 3.63 19.83 -9.69
N THR A 17 3.38 18.56 -9.99
CA THR A 17 2.07 17.96 -9.68
C THR A 17 1.94 18.06 -8.17
N THR A 18 1.28 19.11 -7.68
CA THR A 18 0.76 19.15 -6.32
C THR A 18 -0.16 17.96 -6.19
N ARG A 19 0.37 16.85 -5.65
CA ARG A 19 -0.39 15.64 -5.33
C ARG A 19 -1.54 16.05 -4.44
N ASN A 20 -2.74 16.05 -4.99
CA ASN A 20 -3.93 16.35 -4.23
C ASN A 20 -4.23 15.07 -3.43
N SER A 21 -3.93 15.07 -2.13
CA SER A 21 -4.07 13.88 -1.27
C SER A 21 -5.45 13.23 -1.33
N LYS A 22 -6.50 13.99 -1.70
CA LYS A 22 -7.85 13.46 -1.94
C LYS A 22 -7.94 12.60 -3.22
N GLN A 23 -7.30 13.04 -4.30
CA GLN A 23 -7.30 12.31 -5.57
C GLN A 23 -6.53 10.99 -5.46
N ASP A 24 -5.41 10.97 -4.72
CA ASP A 24 -4.64 9.76 -4.47
C ASP A 24 -5.44 8.74 -3.61
N HIS A 25 -6.26 9.22 -2.67
CA HIS A 25 -7.15 8.40 -1.86
C HIS A 25 -8.27 7.78 -2.69
N ASP A 26 -8.98 8.59 -3.48
CA ASP A 26 -10.07 8.11 -4.34
C ASP A 26 -9.57 7.09 -5.37
N GLN A 27 -8.36 7.30 -5.90
CA GLN A 27 -7.71 6.35 -6.82
C GLN A 27 -7.39 5.02 -6.13
N PHE A 28 -6.82 5.06 -4.92
CA PHE A 28 -6.49 3.85 -4.18
C PHE A 28 -7.74 3.05 -3.80
N GLN A 29 -8.78 3.73 -3.32
CA GLN A 29 -10.07 3.09 -3.01
C GLN A 29 -10.70 2.44 -4.25
N SER A 30 -10.60 3.10 -5.41
CA SER A 30 -11.06 2.53 -6.68
C SER A 30 -10.31 1.25 -7.06
N LEU A 31 -9.00 1.18 -6.81
CA LEU A 31 -8.20 -0.03 -7.05
C LEU A 31 -8.60 -1.19 -6.14
N LEU A 32 -8.85 -0.91 -4.85
CA LEU A 32 -9.33 -1.92 -3.90
C LEU A 32 -10.71 -2.44 -4.29
N GLN A 33 -11.61 -1.54 -4.68
CA GLN A 33 -12.96 -1.92 -5.11
C GLN A 33 -12.90 -2.79 -6.38
N PHE A 34 -12.05 -2.42 -7.34
CA PHE A 34 -11.86 -3.19 -8.57
C PHE A 34 -11.33 -4.61 -8.29
N ALA A 35 -10.34 -4.74 -7.39
CA ALA A 35 -9.81 -6.05 -6.98
C ALA A 35 -10.89 -6.96 -6.36
N LEU A 36 -11.80 -6.39 -5.56
CA LEU A 36 -12.91 -7.13 -4.95
C LEU A 36 -13.99 -7.53 -5.97
N THR A 37 -14.40 -6.61 -6.84
CA THR A 37 -15.45 -6.89 -7.85
C THR A 37 -15.00 -7.91 -8.89
N SER A 38 -13.73 -7.84 -9.29
CA SER A 38 -13.17 -8.82 -10.24
C SER A 38 -13.12 -10.22 -9.62
N ASN A 39 -12.91 -10.35 -8.30
CA ASN A 39 -12.91 -11.64 -7.61
C ASN A 39 -14.32 -12.28 -7.51
N GLU A 40 -15.36 -11.45 -7.34
CA GLU A 40 -16.75 -11.93 -7.33
C GLU A 40 -17.22 -12.40 -8.71
N GLN A 41 -16.77 -11.75 -9.78
CA GLN A 41 -17.11 -12.13 -11.16
C GLN A 41 -16.36 -13.37 -11.65
N SER A 42 -15.10 -13.58 -11.23
CA SER A 42 -14.30 -14.77 -11.58
C SER A 42 -14.89 -16.08 -11.05
N LYS A 43 -15.73 -16.07 -10.01
CA LYS A 43 -16.38 -17.28 -9.49
C LYS A 43 -17.49 -17.83 -10.40
N GLN A 44 -17.91 -17.09 -11.41
CA GLN A 44 -18.97 -17.52 -12.36
C GLN A 44 -18.45 -17.92 -13.74
N GLN A 45 -17.18 -17.67 -14.08
CA GLN A 45 -16.61 -18.01 -15.40
C GLN A 45 -15.13 -18.40 -15.29
N ASP A 46 -14.86 -19.69 -15.53
CA ASP A 46 -13.55 -20.38 -15.44
C ASP A 46 -12.46 -19.91 -16.44
N GLU A 47 -12.49 -18.68 -16.98
CA GLU A 47 -11.54 -18.24 -18.03
C GLU A 47 -10.89 -16.84 -17.86
N GLN A 48 -11.12 -16.11 -16.78
CA GLN A 48 -10.56 -14.74 -16.61
C GLN A 48 -9.50 -14.62 -15.51
N ASN A 49 -8.42 -15.37 -15.63
CA ASN A 49 -7.24 -15.24 -14.76
C ASN A 49 -6.30 -14.06 -15.12
N SER A 50 -6.59 -13.25 -16.14
CA SER A 50 -5.63 -12.24 -16.65
C SER A 50 -5.75 -10.84 -16.04
N ASP A 51 -6.87 -10.47 -15.42
CA ASP A 51 -7.09 -9.07 -14.97
C ASP A 51 -6.55 -8.81 -13.56
N HIS A 52 -6.48 -9.84 -12.71
CA HIS A 52 -5.90 -9.77 -11.36
C HIS A 52 -4.38 -9.62 -11.36
N ASP A 53 -3.71 -10.09 -12.41
CA ASP A 53 -2.24 -10.11 -12.54
C ASP A 53 -1.61 -8.71 -12.51
N HIS A 54 -2.38 -7.65 -12.77
CA HIS A 54 -1.87 -6.28 -12.79
C HIS A 54 -2.33 -5.41 -11.63
N ILE A 55 -3.45 -5.74 -10.97
CA ILE A 55 -4.03 -4.91 -9.90
C ILE A 55 -3.20 -5.05 -8.62
N VAL A 56 -2.88 -6.29 -8.21
CA VAL A 56 -2.11 -6.53 -6.98
C VAL A 56 -0.72 -5.88 -7.06
N PRO A 57 0.07 -6.04 -8.12
CA PRO A 57 1.34 -5.32 -8.26
C PRO A 57 1.19 -3.79 -8.21
N THR A 58 0.10 -3.24 -8.74
CA THR A 58 -0.18 -1.79 -8.70
C THR A 58 -0.45 -1.32 -7.26
N ILE A 59 -1.30 -2.05 -6.53
CA ILE A 59 -1.58 -1.79 -5.10
C ILE A 59 -0.28 -1.85 -4.29
N VAL A 60 0.53 -2.89 -4.50
CA VAL A 60 1.82 -3.07 -3.82
C VAL A 60 2.79 -1.93 -4.14
N SER A 61 2.89 -1.53 -5.42
CA SER A 61 3.74 -0.43 -5.85
C SER A 61 3.35 0.88 -5.16
N GLN A 62 2.04 1.18 -5.10
CA GLN A 62 1.53 2.40 -4.49
C GLN A 62 1.79 2.44 -2.97
N LEU A 63 1.52 1.34 -2.26
CA LEU A 63 1.69 1.30 -0.80
C LEU A 63 3.16 1.25 -0.37
N SER A 64 3.99 0.55 -1.13
CA SER A 64 5.42 0.42 -0.85
C SER A 64 6.23 1.68 -1.08
N ASN A 65 5.69 2.66 -1.83
CA ASN A 65 6.36 3.93 -2.14
C ASN A 65 7.83 3.75 -2.61
N ASN A 66 8.06 2.79 -3.51
CA ASN A 66 9.38 2.39 -4.03
C ASN A 66 10.36 1.76 -3.02
N VAL A 67 9.90 1.38 -1.82
CA VAL A 67 10.71 0.63 -0.85
C VAL A 67 10.63 -0.86 -1.16
N TYR A 68 11.75 -1.43 -1.60
CA TYR A 68 11.83 -2.83 -2.01
C TYR A 68 11.42 -3.82 -0.90
N ALA A 69 11.89 -3.59 0.34
CA ALA A 69 11.54 -4.46 1.47
C ALA A 69 10.00 -4.51 1.70
N SER A 70 9.33 -3.38 1.54
CA SER A 70 7.88 -3.27 1.66
C SER A 70 7.14 -3.96 0.51
N GLN A 71 7.70 -3.93 -0.71
CA GLN A 71 7.16 -4.70 -1.83
C GLN A 71 7.24 -6.20 -1.54
N VAL A 72 8.39 -6.68 -1.08
CA VAL A 72 8.60 -8.08 -0.72
C VAL A 72 7.65 -8.52 0.40
N ALA A 73 7.49 -7.70 1.44
CA ALA A 73 6.54 -7.95 2.52
C ALA A 73 5.11 -8.11 2.01
N LEU A 74 4.64 -7.19 1.16
CA LEU A 74 3.26 -7.23 0.64
C LEU A 74 3.02 -8.38 -0.33
N PHE A 75 3.97 -8.70 -1.21
CA PHE A 75 3.87 -9.90 -2.05
C PHE A 75 3.91 -11.19 -1.21
N SER A 76 4.71 -11.22 -0.15
CA SER A 76 4.73 -12.36 0.78
C SER A 76 3.38 -12.50 1.49
N ALA A 77 2.80 -11.39 1.97
CA ALA A 77 1.47 -11.37 2.57
C ALA A 77 0.42 -11.94 1.60
N HIS A 78 0.37 -11.43 0.36
CA HIS A 78 -0.54 -11.92 -0.68
C HIS A 78 -0.39 -13.42 -0.96
N SER A 79 0.84 -13.96 -0.90
CA SER A 79 1.07 -15.41 -1.10
C SER A 79 0.62 -16.29 0.07
N LYS A 80 0.37 -15.71 1.24
CA LYS A 80 0.11 -16.41 2.52
C LYS A 80 -1.34 -16.27 3.01
N MET A 81 -2.17 -15.47 2.37
CA MET A 81 -3.56 -15.23 2.79
C MET A 81 -4.52 -15.18 1.59
N GLU A 82 -5.82 -15.22 1.87
CA GLU A 82 -6.81 -15.05 0.81
C GLU A 82 -6.82 -13.61 0.28
N LEU A 83 -7.17 -13.44 -1.01
CA LEU A 83 -7.23 -12.12 -1.64
C LEU A 83 -8.10 -11.13 -0.85
N LYS A 84 -9.22 -11.59 -0.28
CA LYS A 84 -10.10 -10.73 0.53
C LYS A 84 -9.40 -10.20 1.78
N GLU A 85 -8.66 -11.05 2.49
CA GLU A 85 -7.89 -10.66 3.67
C GLU A 85 -6.72 -9.74 3.29
N PHE A 86 -6.11 -9.98 2.13
CA PHE A 86 -5.04 -9.14 1.61
C PHE A 86 -5.53 -7.73 1.28
N ILE A 87 -6.67 -7.62 0.60
CA ILE A 87 -7.27 -6.32 0.30
C ILE A 87 -7.60 -5.58 1.61
N GLU A 88 -8.11 -6.27 2.62
CA GLU A 88 -8.36 -5.67 3.93
C GLU A 88 -7.08 -5.20 4.61
N LEU A 89 -6.02 -6.02 4.60
CA LEU A 89 -4.71 -5.66 5.13
C LEU A 89 -4.19 -4.37 4.49
N VAL A 90 -4.19 -4.32 3.17
CA VAL A 90 -3.68 -3.17 2.43
C VAL A 90 -4.55 -1.92 2.65
N GLN A 91 -5.88 -2.09 2.76
CA GLN A 91 -6.78 -1.01 3.13
C GLN A 91 -6.43 -0.45 4.52
N LYS A 92 -6.25 -1.30 5.53
CA LYS A 92 -5.91 -0.88 6.88
C LYS A 92 -4.55 -0.18 6.95
N LEU A 93 -3.53 -0.71 6.27
CA LEU A 93 -2.22 -0.07 6.17
C LEU A 93 -2.34 1.35 5.60
N TYR A 94 -3.14 1.51 4.54
CA TYR A 94 -3.36 2.80 3.92
C TYR A 94 -4.14 3.78 4.82
N ASP A 95 -5.21 3.33 5.45
CA ASP A 95 -6.04 4.14 6.35
C ASP A 95 -5.22 4.68 7.55
N HIS A 96 -4.32 3.85 8.08
CA HIS A 96 -3.40 4.22 9.17
C HIS A 96 -2.13 4.95 8.70
N GLN A 97 -1.98 5.21 7.40
CA GLN A 97 -0.80 5.83 6.79
C GLN A 97 0.50 5.03 6.98
N VAL A 98 0.39 3.72 7.18
CA VAL A 98 1.52 2.78 7.22
C VAL A 98 1.93 2.48 5.77
N THR A 99 2.85 3.29 5.25
CA THR A 99 3.32 3.23 3.85
C THR A 99 4.84 3.27 3.79
N GLY A 100 5.42 2.94 2.63
CA GLY A 100 6.88 2.96 2.49
C GLY A 100 7.55 1.99 3.46
N SER A 101 8.65 2.42 4.09
CA SER A 101 9.41 1.61 5.05
C SER A 101 8.60 1.15 6.26
N LEU A 102 7.55 1.88 6.65
CA LEU A 102 6.69 1.51 7.77
C LEU A 102 6.02 0.14 7.56
N VAL A 103 5.73 -0.21 6.31
CA VAL A 103 5.17 -1.54 5.96
C VAL A 103 6.18 -2.65 6.26
N ALA A 104 7.45 -2.46 5.88
CA ALA A 104 8.51 -3.44 6.14
C ALA A 104 8.77 -3.62 7.64
N TRP A 105 8.73 -2.54 8.41
CA TRP A 105 8.88 -2.62 9.87
C TRP A 105 7.68 -3.27 10.55
N ALA A 106 6.46 -2.97 10.10
CA ALA A 106 5.26 -3.62 10.61
C ALA A 106 5.28 -5.13 10.33
N TRP A 107 5.78 -5.49 9.15
CA TRP A 107 6.00 -6.88 8.73
C TRP A 107 7.01 -7.61 9.61
N GLU A 108 8.17 -6.99 9.86
CA GLU A 108 9.22 -7.53 10.72
C GLU A 108 8.74 -7.69 12.18
N TYR A 109 8.04 -6.69 12.70
CA TYR A 109 7.46 -6.72 14.05
C TYR A 109 6.50 -7.89 14.23
N CYS A 110 5.73 -8.21 13.19
CA CYS A 110 4.80 -9.34 13.19
C CYS A 110 5.46 -10.66 12.79
N HIS A 111 6.80 -10.73 12.73
CA HIS A 111 7.57 -11.94 12.43
C HIS A 111 7.16 -12.63 11.12
N ASP A 112 6.97 -11.85 10.06
CA ASP A 112 6.55 -12.36 8.74
C ASP A 112 5.17 -13.07 8.73
N ASP A 113 4.35 -12.86 9.76
CA ASP A 113 2.98 -13.37 9.88
C ASP A 113 1.97 -12.29 9.48
N PRO A 114 1.33 -12.45 8.31
CA PRO A 114 0.47 -11.41 7.77
C PRO A 114 -0.91 -11.40 8.45
N ILE A 115 -1.32 -12.49 9.10
CA ILE A 115 -2.58 -12.59 9.86
C ILE A 115 -2.43 -11.85 11.19
N ASN A 116 -1.28 -12.02 11.85
CA ASN A 116 -0.93 -11.26 13.06
C ASN A 116 -0.93 -9.76 12.78
N LEU A 117 -0.29 -9.34 11.68
CA LEU A 117 -0.29 -7.94 11.25
C LEU A 117 -1.73 -7.41 11.03
N LEU A 118 -2.56 -8.15 10.29
CA LEU A 118 -3.96 -7.75 10.06
C LEU A 118 -4.75 -7.65 11.38
N THR A 119 -4.58 -8.61 12.29
CA THR A 119 -5.23 -8.63 13.61
C THR A 119 -4.88 -7.39 14.43
N ARG A 120 -3.60 -7.02 14.47
CA ARG A 120 -3.13 -5.82 15.16
C ARG A 120 -3.67 -4.54 14.53
N LEU A 121 -3.72 -4.49 13.20
CA LEU A 121 -4.27 -3.34 12.47
C LEU A 121 -5.79 -3.18 12.62
N ARG A 122 -6.53 -4.28 12.79
CA ARG A 122 -7.96 -4.24 13.11
C ARG A 122 -8.25 -3.59 14.46
N GLY A 123 -7.29 -3.69 15.39
CA GLY A 123 -7.45 -3.17 16.74
C GLY A 123 -8.31 -4.06 17.64
N ASP A 124 -8.34 -5.37 17.38
CA ASP A 124 -9.07 -6.36 18.19
C ASP A 124 -8.69 -6.26 19.67
N THR A 125 -7.43 -5.85 19.93
CA THR A 125 -6.95 -5.45 21.25
C THR A 125 -6.26 -4.09 21.19
N ALA A 126 -6.81 -3.07 21.85
CA ALA A 126 -6.24 -1.72 21.88
C ALA A 126 -4.78 -1.67 22.35
N LYS A 127 -4.39 -2.60 23.23
CA LYS A 127 -3.02 -2.74 23.71
C LYS A 127 -2.05 -3.18 22.60
N GLU A 128 -2.41 -4.20 21.83
CA GLU A 128 -1.54 -4.76 20.78
C GLU A 128 -1.37 -3.80 19.60
N GLN A 129 -2.41 -3.03 19.31
CA GLN A 129 -2.37 -1.97 18.32
C GLN A 129 -1.45 -0.83 18.78
N ALA A 130 -1.54 -0.41 20.05
CA ALA A 130 -0.65 0.61 20.61
C ALA A 130 0.82 0.18 20.59
N GLU A 131 1.12 -1.09 20.91
CA GLU A 131 2.48 -1.63 20.85
C GLU A 131 3.07 -1.57 19.43
N LEU A 132 2.27 -1.89 18.40
CA LEU A 132 2.69 -1.76 17.00
C LEU A 132 2.99 -0.29 16.64
N TRP A 133 2.12 0.63 17.04
CA TRP A 133 2.30 2.07 16.77
C TRP A 133 3.53 2.65 17.44
N ASP A 134 3.76 2.33 18.71
CA ASP A 134 4.94 2.79 19.44
C ASP A 134 6.24 2.22 18.82
N TYR A 135 6.22 0.97 18.34
CA TYR A 135 7.35 0.39 17.62
C TYR A 135 7.62 1.13 16.30
N LEU A 136 6.59 1.37 15.49
CA LEU A 136 6.74 2.06 14.20
C LEU A 136 7.21 3.50 14.35
N ASP A 137 6.67 4.23 15.32
CA ASP A 137 7.10 5.60 15.63
C ASP A 137 8.58 5.60 16.05
N GLY A 138 9.00 4.65 16.89
CA GLY A 138 10.41 4.52 17.30
C GLY A 138 11.36 4.23 16.13
N GLN A 139 10.98 3.36 15.19
CA GLN A 139 11.77 3.10 13.99
C GLN A 139 11.87 4.32 13.08
N ALA A 140 10.78 5.06 12.92
CA ALA A 140 10.77 6.30 12.14
C ALA A 140 11.72 7.35 12.73
N GLU A 141 11.70 7.54 14.06
CA GLU A 141 12.59 8.46 14.76
C GLU A 141 14.07 8.07 14.57
N VAL A 142 14.40 6.79 14.73
CA VAL A 142 15.77 6.29 14.51
C VAL A 142 16.21 6.56 13.07
N HIS A 143 15.38 6.21 12.08
CA HIS A 143 15.68 6.45 10.67
C HIS A 143 15.91 7.94 10.37
N GLU A 144 15.07 8.82 10.94
CA GLU A 144 15.20 10.27 10.79
C GLU A 144 16.53 10.80 11.32
N VAL A 145 16.95 10.33 12.50
CA VAL A 145 18.22 10.74 13.13
C VAL A 145 19.43 10.32 12.28
N PHE A 146 19.42 9.12 11.71
CA PHE A 146 20.57 8.60 10.97
C PHE A 146 20.60 8.98 9.48
N ASN A 147 19.44 9.17 8.85
CA ASN A 147 19.33 9.39 7.41
C ASN A 147 18.83 10.80 7.02
N GLY A 148 18.52 11.67 8.00
CA GLY A 148 18.15 13.07 7.77
C GLY A 148 16.88 13.26 6.93
N THR A 149 16.06 12.22 6.79
CA THR A 149 14.87 12.18 5.92
C THR A 149 13.66 11.70 6.70
N SER A 150 12.58 12.49 6.69
CA SER A 150 11.34 12.17 7.39
C SER A 150 10.60 11.02 6.73
N VAL A 151 10.33 9.96 7.50
CA VAL A 151 9.53 8.81 7.04
C VAL A 151 8.05 9.01 7.38
N GLY A 152 7.74 9.89 8.33
CA GLY A 152 6.38 10.20 8.80
C GLY A 152 6.06 9.55 10.14
N ARG A 153 4.88 9.88 10.69
CA ARG A 153 4.32 9.28 11.90
C ARG A 153 3.03 8.53 11.58
N VAL A 154 2.78 7.44 12.29
CA VAL A 154 1.53 6.70 12.14
C VAL A 154 0.37 7.54 12.72
N LYS A 155 -0.75 7.65 11.99
CA LYS A 155 -1.94 8.31 12.53
C LYS A 155 -2.65 7.36 13.50
N ARG A 156 -2.61 7.75 14.78
CA ARG A 156 -3.30 7.10 15.89
C ARG A 156 -4.79 7.40 15.88
#